data_AF-A0A5E4IIC4-F1
#
_entry.id   AF-A0A5E4IIC4-F1
#
_cell.length_a   1.000
_cell.length_b   1.000
_cell.length_c   1.000
_cell.angle_alpha   90.00
_cell.angle_beta   90.00
_cell.angle_gamma   90.00
#
_symmetry.space_group_name_H-M   'P 1'
#
loop_
_entity.id
_entity.type
_entity.pdbx_description
1 polymer ?
#
loop_
_entity_poly.entity_id
_entity_poly.type
_entity_poly.pdbx_seq_one_letter_code
_entity_poly.pdbx_strand_id
1 'polypeptide(L)'
;MPLEFLTIYWRDMLRFVRFRAVLISSLVQPALWMALYGAAMSSNFSRLSSSIPVPRDAISISYLTFMGAGVIALTTLFTSLFGGITLLFDKNWGLMREFLASPMPRNNIIIGIGLSGVTKSFIQVMVIMGFGLVIGV
;
A
#
# COMPACT_ATOMS: atom_id res chain seq x y z
N MET A 1 20.88 21.48 -11.66
CA MET A 1 20.91 20.61 -10.46
C MET A 1 19.51 20.07 -10.12
N PRO A 2 18.90 19.11 -10.86
CA PRO A 2 17.55 18.65 -10.50
C PRO A 2 17.43 17.19 -10.00
N LEU A 3 18.47 16.36 -10.01
CA LEU A 3 18.34 14.90 -9.82
C LEU A 3 18.69 14.35 -8.42
N GLU A 4 19.01 15.20 -7.45
CA GLU A 4 19.44 14.73 -6.12
C GLU A 4 18.32 13.97 -5.39
N PHE A 5 17.05 14.30 -5.63
CA PHE A 5 15.91 13.55 -5.09
C PHE A 5 15.93 12.06 -5.50
N LEU A 6 16.49 11.77 -6.69
CA LEU A 6 16.59 10.41 -7.23
C LEU A 6 17.52 9.54 -6.38
N THR A 7 18.55 10.12 -5.79
CA THR A 7 19.50 9.40 -4.92
C THR A 7 18.83 8.92 -3.64
N ILE A 8 17.97 9.75 -3.05
CA ILE A 8 17.18 9.41 -1.86
C ILE A 8 16.12 8.38 -2.20
N TYR A 9 15.41 8.58 -3.31
CA TYR A 9 14.46 7.61 -3.84
C TYR A 9 15.12 6.22 -4.03
N TRP A 10 16.29 6.19 -4.70
CA TRP A 10 17.02 4.95 -4.96
C TRP A 10 17.49 4.27 -3.68
N ARG A 11 17.99 5.04 -2.72
CA ARG A 11 18.39 4.52 -1.40
C ARG A 11 17.20 3.86 -0.69
N ASP A 12 16.05 4.51 -0.69
CA ASP A 12 14.87 4.00 -0.02
C ASP A 12 14.29 2.76 -0.73
N MET A 13 14.34 2.71 -2.07
CA MET A 13 14.03 1.51 -2.86
C MET A 13 14.98 0.35 -2.60
N LEU A 14 16.28 0.61 -2.52
CA LEU A 14 17.26 -0.41 -2.14
C LEU A 14 16.98 -0.98 -0.75
N ARG A 15 16.61 -0.13 0.21
CA ARG A 15 16.22 -0.57 1.55
C ARG A 15 14.98 -1.45 1.51
N PHE A 16 13.97 -1.06 0.73
CA PHE A 16 12.74 -1.82 0.52
C PHE A 16 13.03 -3.22 -0.05
N VAL A 17 13.85 -3.31 -1.12
CA VAL A 17 14.21 -4.59 -1.76
C VAL A 17 15.05 -5.48 -0.84
N ARG A 18 15.93 -4.90 -0.03
CA ARG A 18 16.77 -5.67 0.92
C ARG A 18 15.97 -6.18 2.13
N PHE A 19 14.91 -5.49 2.55
CA PHE A 19 14.04 -5.91 3.65
C PHE A 19 12.97 -6.91 3.20
N ARG A 20 13.41 -8.12 2.82
CA ARG A 20 12.56 -9.21 2.31
C ARG A 20 11.41 -9.58 3.25
N ALA A 21 11.63 -9.54 4.57
CA ALA A 21 10.60 -9.86 5.56
C ALA A 21 9.43 -8.86 5.53
N VAL A 22 9.73 -7.56 5.41
CA VAL A 22 8.72 -6.49 5.34
C VAL A 22 7.98 -6.52 4.01
N LEU A 23 8.68 -6.85 2.92
CA LEU A 23 8.05 -7.07 1.62
C LEU A 23 7.00 -8.17 1.68
N ILE A 24 7.38 -9.34 2.18
CA ILE A 24 6.49 -10.50 2.26
C ILE A 24 5.33 -10.19 3.21
N SER A 25 5.58 -9.65 4.40
CA SER A 25 4.50 -9.35 5.35
C SER A 25 3.50 -8.33 4.80
N SER A 26 3.98 -7.32 4.06
CA SER A 26 3.12 -6.30 3.44
C SER A 26 2.23 -6.83 2.32
N LEU A 27 2.57 -7.97 1.72
CA LEU A 27 1.77 -8.63 0.67
C LEU A 27 0.88 -9.74 1.25
N VAL A 28 1.40 -10.49 2.21
CA VAL A 28 0.68 -11.60 2.87
C VAL A 28 -0.47 -11.08 3.70
N GLN A 29 -0.30 -9.96 4.42
CA GLN A 29 -1.36 -9.43 5.27
C GLN A 29 -2.63 -9.07 4.46
N PRO A 30 -2.57 -8.27 3.37
CA PRO A 30 -3.75 -7.99 2.53
C PRO A 30 -4.37 -9.24 1.89
N ALA A 31 -3.54 -10.17 1.41
CA ALA A 31 -4.02 -11.42 0.83
C ALA A 31 -4.74 -12.31 1.87
N LEU A 32 -4.24 -12.35 3.10
CA LEU A 32 -4.90 -13.04 4.22
C LEU A 32 -6.24 -12.40 4.56
N TRP A 33 -6.35 -11.06 4.56
CA TRP A 33 -7.63 -10.38 4.74
C TRP A 33 -8.61 -10.76 3.62
N MET A 34 -8.16 -10.80 2.36
CA MET A 34 -8.97 -11.24 1.22
C MET A 34 -9.41 -12.69 1.31
N ALA A 35 -8.51 -13.62 1.61
CA ALA A 35 -8.84 -15.03 1.72
C ALA A 35 -9.78 -15.31 2.90
N LEU A 36 -9.49 -14.75 4.08
CA LEU A 36 -10.25 -15.02 5.30
C LEU A 36 -11.62 -14.35 5.24
N TYR A 37 -11.67 -13.03 5.03
CA TYR A 37 -12.94 -12.29 5.09
C TYR A 37 -13.72 -12.40 3.80
N GLY A 38 -13.04 -12.36 2.65
CA GLY A 38 -13.68 -12.49 1.35
C GLY A 38 -14.43 -13.81 1.22
N ALA A 39 -13.77 -14.96 1.50
CA ALA A 39 -14.42 -16.26 1.40
C ALA A 39 -15.42 -16.52 2.54
N ALA A 40 -15.08 -16.18 3.80
CA ALA A 40 -15.95 -16.48 4.94
C ALA A 40 -17.24 -15.65 4.94
N MET A 41 -17.18 -14.36 4.56
CA MET A 41 -18.37 -13.51 4.53
C MET A 41 -19.14 -13.58 3.21
N SER A 42 -18.55 -14.01 2.09
CA SER A 42 -19.26 -14.11 0.80
C SER A 42 -20.56 -14.93 0.89
N SER A 43 -20.55 -16.05 1.62
CA SER A 43 -21.74 -16.89 1.83
C SER A 43 -22.81 -16.26 2.74
N ASN A 44 -22.40 -15.43 3.70
CA ASN A 44 -23.31 -14.72 4.59
C ASN A 44 -23.92 -13.50 3.89
N PHE A 45 -23.12 -12.81 3.07
CA PHE A 45 -23.53 -11.62 2.35
C PHE A 45 -24.43 -11.95 1.15
N SER A 46 -24.23 -13.08 0.48
CA SER A 46 -25.14 -13.56 -0.57
C SER A 46 -26.53 -13.89 -0.03
N ARG A 47 -26.61 -14.50 1.16
CA ARG A 47 -27.87 -14.72 1.88
C ARG A 47 -28.53 -13.42 2.31
N LEU A 48 -27.77 -12.47 2.86
CA LEU A 48 -28.29 -11.17 3.26
C LEU A 48 -28.79 -10.37 2.04
N SER A 49 -28.02 -10.35 0.94
CA SER A 49 -28.40 -9.66 -0.31
C SER A 49 -29.67 -10.25 -0.93
N SER A 50 -29.96 -11.53 -0.73
CA SER A 50 -31.23 -12.14 -1.18
C SER A 50 -32.44 -11.74 -0.33
N SER A 51 -32.21 -11.29 0.91
CA SER A 51 -33.26 -10.87 1.85
C SER A 51 -33.58 -9.38 1.82
N ILE A 52 -32.75 -8.57 1.15
CA ILE A 52 -32.91 -7.13 1.04
C ILE A 52 -33.49 -6.80 -0.34
N PRO A 53 -34.62 -6.06 -0.44
CA PRO A 53 -35.11 -5.57 -1.72
C PRO A 53 -34.09 -4.63 -2.36
N VAL A 54 -33.39 -5.12 -3.38
CA VAL A 54 -32.43 -4.32 -4.15
C VAL A 54 -33.19 -3.48 -5.19
N PRO A 55 -32.99 -2.15 -5.25
CA PRO A 55 -33.57 -1.31 -6.30
C PRO A 55 -33.18 -1.80 -7.69
N ARG A 56 -34.10 -1.73 -8.66
CA ARG A 56 -33.94 -2.32 -10.01
C ARG A 56 -32.76 -1.75 -10.82
N ASP A 57 -32.26 -0.58 -10.43
CA ASP A 57 -31.13 0.11 -11.08
C ASP A 57 -29.77 -0.14 -10.38
N ALA A 58 -29.72 -0.95 -9.32
CA ALA A 58 -28.50 -1.19 -8.59
C ALA A 58 -27.66 -2.30 -9.23
N ILE A 59 -26.38 -2.01 -9.47
CA ILE A 59 -25.40 -2.96 -10.00
C ILE A 59 -25.09 -4.00 -8.91
N SER A 60 -25.37 -5.27 -9.19
CA SER A 60 -25.02 -6.38 -8.28
C SER A 60 -23.51 -6.63 -8.32
N ILE A 61 -22.78 -6.02 -7.40
CA ILE A 61 -21.32 -6.20 -7.26
C ILE A 61 -21.06 -7.37 -6.30
N SER A 62 -20.14 -8.28 -6.66
CA SER A 62 -19.71 -9.35 -5.76
C SER A 62 -19.08 -8.77 -4.49
N TYR A 63 -19.39 -9.34 -3.33
CA TYR A 63 -18.78 -8.94 -2.05
C TYR A 63 -17.26 -8.94 -2.12
N LEU A 64 -16.69 -9.87 -2.89
CA LEU A 64 -15.25 -10.00 -3.08
C LEU A 64 -14.64 -8.79 -3.81
N THR A 65 -15.34 -8.24 -4.81
CA THR A 65 -14.95 -7.02 -5.53
C THR A 65 -15.02 -5.79 -4.63
N PHE A 66 -16.08 -5.67 -3.83
CA PHE A 66 -16.22 -4.60 -2.86
C PHE A 66 -15.09 -4.65 -1.81
N MET A 67 -14.80 -5.84 -1.29
CA MET A 67 -13.74 -6.05 -0.30
C MET A 67 -12.36 -5.77 -0.89
N GLY A 68 -12.11 -6.20 -2.14
CA GLY A 68 -10.87 -5.91 -2.86
C GLY A 68 -10.58 -4.42 -2.98
N ALA A 69 -11.58 -3.61 -3.34
CA ALA A 69 -11.43 -2.15 -3.38
C ALA A 69 -11.08 -1.55 -2.00
N GLY A 70 -11.72 -2.04 -0.93
CA GLY A 70 -11.43 -1.62 0.44
C GLY A 70 -10.00 -1.97 0.88
N VAL A 71 -9.53 -3.18 0.56
CA VAL A 71 -8.17 -3.62 0.87
C VAL A 71 -7.12 -2.79 0.12
N ILE A 72 -7.37 -2.47 -1.15
CA ILE A 72 -6.49 -1.57 -1.94
C ILE A 72 -6.39 -0.18 -1.29
N ALA A 73 -7.51 0.37 -0.82
CA ALA A 73 -7.53 1.67 -0.15
C ALA A 73 -6.75 1.65 1.17
N LEU A 74 -7.01 0.65 2.03
CA LEU A 74 -6.35 0.50 3.33
C LEU A 74 -4.84 0.28 3.17
N THR A 75 -4.43 -0.57 2.23
CA THR A 75 -3.00 -0.84 1.98
C THR A 75 -2.27 0.41 1.50
N THR A 76 -2.85 1.16 0.58
CA THR A 76 -2.27 2.42 0.09
C THR A 76 -2.10 3.44 1.22
N LEU A 77 -3.10 3.56 2.10
CA LEU A 77 -3.07 4.45 3.26
C LEU A 77 -1.94 4.04 4.22
N PHE A 78 -1.92 2.79 4.66
CA PHE A 78 -0.93 2.34 5.63
C PHE A 78 0.48 2.42 5.07
N THR A 79 0.71 2.05 3.82
CA THR A 79 2.03 2.16 3.18
C THR A 79 2.52 3.59 3.09
N SER A 80 1.63 4.53 2.80
CA SER A 80 1.96 5.97 2.80
C SER A 80 2.27 6.46 4.22
N LEU A 81 1.50 6.03 5.21
CA LEU A 81 1.69 6.36 6.62
C LEU A 81 3.03 5.86 7.16
N PHE A 82 3.37 4.59 6.92
CA PHE A 82 4.64 4.00 7.35
C PHE A 82 5.85 4.61 6.61
N GLY A 83 5.68 5.03 5.35
CA GLY A 83 6.67 5.84 4.64
C GLY A 83 6.98 7.15 5.39
N GLY A 84 5.95 7.85 5.86
CA GLY A 84 6.09 9.06 6.68
C GLY A 84 6.73 8.80 8.04
N ILE A 85 6.40 7.68 8.70
CA ILE A 85 7.01 7.30 9.99
C ILE A 85 8.53 7.07 9.84
N THR A 86 8.98 6.58 8.69
CA THR A 86 10.42 6.38 8.43
C THR A 86 11.20 7.71 8.50
N LEU A 87 10.60 8.83 8.07
CA LEU A 87 11.19 10.16 8.24
C LEU A 87 11.36 10.55 9.71
N LEU A 88 10.39 10.18 10.56
CA LEU A 88 10.47 10.45 11.99
C LEU A 88 11.61 9.66 12.63
N PHE A 89 11.80 8.40 12.23
CA PHE A 89 12.94 7.60 12.69
C PHE A 89 14.27 8.15 12.19
N ASP A 90 14.38 8.56 10.93
CA ASP A 90 15.57 9.20 10.38
C ASP A 90 15.91 10.52 11.12
N LYS A 91 14.89 11.24 11.61
CA LYS A 91 15.07 12.41 12.49
C LYS A 91 15.60 12.00 13.87
N ASN A 92 14.99 11.00 14.48
CA ASN A 92 15.33 10.56 15.85
C ASN A 92 16.73 9.94 15.93
N TRP A 93 17.17 9.24 14.88
CA TRP A 93 18.47 8.55 14.86
C TRP A 93 19.61 9.44 14.36
N GLY A 94 19.34 10.72 14.07
CA GLY A 94 20.36 11.68 13.66
C GLY A 94 20.75 11.58 12.18
N LEU A 95 20.23 10.62 11.41
CA LEU A 95 20.45 10.48 9.96
C LEU A 95 20.06 11.76 9.19
N MET A 96 19.03 12.44 9.67
CA MET A 96 18.61 13.73 9.10
C MET A 96 19.68 14.82 9.24
N ARG A 97 20.54 14.77 10.27
CA ARG A 97 21.64 15.73 10.45
C ARG A 97 22.74 15.52 9.41
N GLU A 98 22.99 14.27 9.01
CA GLU A 98 23.91 13.95 7.91
C GLU A 98 23.37 14.44 6.56
N PHE A 99 22.07 14.29 6.29
CA PHE A 99 21.49 14.85 5.05
C PHE A 99 21.56 16.37 4.98
N LEU A 100 21.42 17.05 6.12
CA LEU A 100 21.54 18.51 6.21
C LEU A 100 22.98 19.01 6.12
N ALA A 101 23.97 18.15 6.36
CA ALA A 101 25.38 18.47 6.16
C ALA A 101 25.80 18.32 4.68
N SER A 102 25.03 17.57 3.89
CA SER A 102 25.21 17.49 2.43
C SER A 102 24.65 18.76 1.76
N PRO A 103 25.17 19.18 0.58
CA PRO A 103 24.70 20.38 -0.14
C PRO A 103 23.28 20.23 -0.73
N MET A 104 22.50 19.25 -0.28
CA MET A 104 21.19 18.90 -0.81
C MET A 104 20.08 19.76 -0.18
N PRO A 105 19.18 20.37 -0.97
CA PRO A 105 18.07 21.14 -0.44
C PRO A 105 17.03 20.23 0.21
N ARG A 106 16.46 20.67 1.34
CA ARG A 106 15.47 19.91 2.13
C ARG A 106 14.28 19.40 1.31
N ASN A 107 13.85 20.16 0.30
CA ASN A 107 12.71 19.79 -0.53
C ASN A 107 12.96 18.48 -1.31
N ASN A 108 14.19 18.23 -1.74
CA ASN A 108 14.53 17.02 -2.48
C ASN A 108 14.47 15.76 -1.60
N ILE A 109 14.66 15.90 -0.28
CA ILE A 109 14.52 14.81 0.70
C ILE A 109 13.06 14.38 0.81
N ILE A 110 12.16 15.36 0.96
CA ILE A 110 10.72 15.13 1.10
C ILE A 110 10.18 14.51 -0.20
N ILE A 111 10.56 15.04 -1.36
CA ILE A 111 10.13 14.52 -2.67
C ILE A 111 10.65 13.10 -2.89
N GLY A 112 11.93 12.81 -2.58
CA GLY A 112 12.50 11.48 -2.78
C GLY A 112 11.80 10.39 -1.96
N ILE A 113 11.46 10.70 -0.70
CA ILE A 113 10.76 9.76 0.19
C ILE A 113 9.26 9.67 -0.12
N GLY A 114 8.64 10.78 -0.52
CA GLY A 114 7.27 10.77 -1.02
C GLY A 114 7.13 9.88 -2.25
N LEU A 115 8.02 10.05 -3.23
CA LEU A 115 8.04 9.26 -4.46
C LEU A 115 8.24 7.77 -4.16
N SER A 116 9.17 7.43 -3.26
CA SER A 116 9.38 6.02 -2.88
C SER A 116 8.17 5.41 -2.17
N GLY A 117 7.45 6.19 -1.35
CA GLY A 117 6.18 5.78 -0.74
C GLY A 117 5.11 5.46 -1.79
N VAL A 118 4.95 6.33 -2.78
CA VAL A 118 3.99 6.16 -3.89
C VAL A 118 4.35 4.94 -4.74
N THR A 119 5.63 4.75 -5.08
CA THR A 119 6.04 3.58 -5.87
C THR A 119 5.81 2.28 -5.08
N LYS A 120 6.07 2.27 -3.76
CA LYS A 120 5.81 1.10 -2.91
C LYS A 120 4.33 0.73 -2.85
N SER A 121 3.45 1.72 -2.65
CA SER A 121 2.01 1.46 -2.63
C SER A 121 1.53 0.97 -3.99
N PHE A 122 2.04 1.55 -5.09
CA PHE A 122 1.69 1.10 -6.43
C PHE A 122 2.07 -0.36 -6.69
N ILE A 123 3.29 -0.77 -6.29
CA ILE A 123 3.74 -2.18 -6.41
C ILE A 123 2.83 -3.10 -5.59
N GLN A 124 2.51 -2.75 -4.34
CA GLN A 124 1.64 -3.57 -3.50
C GLN A 124 0.23 -3.69 -4.06
N VAL A 125 -0.35 -2.58 -4.54
CA VAL A 125 -1.68 -2.57 -5.15
C VAL A 125 -1.70 -3.42 -6.42
N MET A 126 -0.65 -3.36 -7.25
CA MET A 126 -0.55 -4.25 -8.42
C MET A 126 -0.53 -5.72 -8.03
N VAL A 127 0.19 -6.08 -6.98
CA VAL A 127 0.21 -7.47 -6.48
C VAL A 127 -1.17 -7.88 -5.96
N ILE A 128 -1.82 -7.03 -5.17
CA ILE A 128 -3.17 -7.29 -4.64
C ILE A 128 -4.19 -7.45 -5.78
N MET A 129 -4.12 -6.60 -6.80
CA MET A 129 -4.96 -6.68 -7.99
C MET A 129 -4.72 -7.99 -8.75
N GLY A 130 -3.47 -8.42 -8.89
CA GLY A 130 -3.12 -9.73 -9.45
C GLY A 130 -3.73 -10.90 -8.65
N PHE A 131 -3.69 -10.83 -7.32
CA PHE A 131 -4.37 -11.81 -6.46
C PHE A 131 -5.89 -11.79 -6.63
N GLY A 132 -6.49 -10.59 -6.75
CA GLY A 132 -7.93 -10.43 -7.01
C GLY A 132 -8.36 -11.12 -8.30
N LEU A 133 -7.60 -10.92 -9.38
CA LEU A 133 -7.84 -11.58 -10.68
C LEU A 133 -7.78 -13.11 -10.59
N VAL A 134 -6.80 -13.66 -9.85
CA VAL A 134 -6.66 -15.12 -9.66
C VAL A 134 -7.86 -15.71 -8.90
N ILE A 135 -8.44 -14.95 -7.98
CA ILE A 135 -9.61 -15.38 -7.19
C ILE A 135 -10.92 -15.29 -8.01
N GLY A 136 -10.89 -14.70 -9.22
CA GLY A 136 -12.04 -14.64 -10.12
C GLY A 136 -12.90 -13.37 -9.95
N VAL A 137 -12.26 -12.27 -9.53
CA VAL A 137 -12.83 -10.92 -9.47
C VAL A 137 -12.28 -10.05 -10.59
#